data_AF-A0A7V9KST2-F1
#
_entry.id   AF-A0A7V9KST2-F1
#
_cell.length_a   1.000
_cell.length_b   1.000
_cell.length_c   1.000
_cell.angle_alpha   90.00
_cell.angle_beta   90.00
_cell.angle_gamma   90.00
#
_symmetry.space_group_name_H-M   'P 1'
#
loop_
_entity.id
_entity.type
_entity.pdbx_description
1 polymer ?
#
loop_
_entity_poly.entity_id
_entity_poly.type
_entity_poly.pdbx_seq_one_letter_code
_entity_poly.pdbx_strand_id
1 'polypeptide(L)'
;NRVTWRSVLVRAVGRLLTDPELDEPLPAGYHQEPRAFAASLHIQLMQLRNLLSDADPNELATAETAYFLSSRTATLRGALLDRVDLAAIGDSTGLRRRPGARLTTVADRNHLRLLLDDRELQVPGHLAPALRHVDQHHQLTPADLAGWLDSDSRLVLCRRLVREGLLEVVR
;
A
#
# COMPACT_ATOMS: atom_id res chain seq x y z
N ASN A 1 8.26 -7.69 -13.63
CA ASN A 1 8.33 -8.77 -12.62
C ASN A 1 7.00 -9.50 -12.60
N ARG A 2 6.93 -10.80 -12.96
CA ARG A 2 5.66 -11.54 -13.06
C ARG A 2 5.31 -12.14 -11.69
N VAL A 3 4.14 -11.81 -11.13
CA VAL A 3 3.64 -12.47 -9.92
C VAL A 3 3.28 -13.92 -10.27
N THR A 4 3.68 -14.86 -9.42
CA THR A 4 3.43 -16.30 -9.58
C THR A 4 2.69 -16.84 -8.37
N TRP A 5 1.95 -17.94 -8.55
CA TRP A 5 1.32 -18.67 -7.44
C TRP A 5 2.31 -19.00 -6.32
N ARG A 6 3.54 -19.41 -6.67
CA ARG A 6 4.62 -19.62 -5.69
C ARG A 6 4.84 -18.39 -4.81
N SER A 7 4.94 -17.20 -5.41
CA SER A 7 5.18 -15.97 -4.65
C SER A 7 4.01 -15.57 -3.75
N VAL A 8 2.78 -15.84 -4.18
CA VAL A 8 1.56 -15.61 -3.38
C VAL A 8 1.53 -16.58 -2.19
N LEU A 9 1.74 -17.88 -2.45
CA LEU A 9 1.74 -18.91 -1.41
C LEU A 9 2.84 -18.69 -0.37
N VAL A 10 4.05 -18.28 -0.77
CA VAL A 10 5.12 -17.94 0.18
C VAL A 10 4.71 -16.81 1.12
N ARG A 11 4.04 -15.76 0.62
CA ARG A 11 3.54 -14.67 1.47
C ARG A 11 2.36 -15.08 2.33
N ALA A 12 1.45 -15.90 1.80
CA ALA A 12 0.32 -16.42 2.56
C ALA A 12 0.80 -17.28 3.74
N VAL A 13 1.70 -18.24 3.47
CA VAL A 13 2.34 -19.05 4.52
C VAL A 13 3.12 -18.18 5.48
N GLY A 14 3.89 -17.19 5.00
CA GLY A 14 4.62 -16.28 5.87
C GLY A 14 3.75 -15.50 6.86
N ARG A 15 2.50 -15.17 6.50
CA ARG A 15 1.53 -14.55 7.42
C ARG A 15 0.98 -15.53 8.44
N LEU A 16 0.73 -16.78 8.04
CA LEU A 16 0.28 -17.81 8.98
C LEU A 16 1.39 -18.18 9.98
N LEU A 17 2.65 -18.11 9.55
CA LEU A 17 3.81 -18.37 10.41
C LEU A 17 4.08 -17.27 11.45
N THR A 18 3.34 -16.15 11.47
CA THR A 18 3.43 -15.18 12.57
C THR A 18 2.57 -15.57 13.79
N ASP A 19 1.98 -16.76 13.78
CA ASP A 19 1.28 -17.31 14.94
C ASP A 19 2.24 -17.49 16.12
N PRO A 20 1.99 -16.87 17.29
CA PRO A 20 2.84 -17.01 18.48
C PRO A 20 3.00 -18.45 18.96
N GLU A 21 2.07 -19.35 18.62
CA GLU A 21 2.20 -20.77 18.96
C GLU A 21 3.40 -21.45 18.28
N LEU A 22 3.95 -20.83 17.23
CA LEU A 22 5.14 -21.31 16.50
C LEU A 22 6.46 -20.74 17.04
N ASP A 23 6.43 -19.89 18.07
CA ASP A 23 7.64 -19.28 18.67
C ASP A 23 8.36 -20.22 19.67
N GLU A 24 7.99 -21.50 19.73
CA GLU A 24 8.63 -22.48 20.61
C GLU A 24 10.13 -22.65 20.25
N PRO A 25 11.05 -22.54 21.23
CA PRO A 25 12.47 -22.67 20.96
C PRO A 25 12.84 -24.10 20.55
N LEU A 26 13.77 -24.21 19.60
CA LEU A 26 14.29 -25.51 19.19
C LEU A 26 14.97 -26.25 20.36
N PRO A 27 14.86 -27.60 20.42
CA PRO A 27 15.58 -28.39 21.41
C PRO A 27 17.10 -28.16 21.35
N ALA A 28 17.73 -28.07 22.51
CA ALA A 28 19.19 -27.99 22.60
C ALA A 28 19.81 -29.22 21.92
N GLY A 29 20.84 -28.99 21.09
CA GLY A 29 21.53 -30.09 20.41
C GLY A 29 20.74 -30.76 19.28
N TYR A 30 19.64 -30.17 18.76
CA TYR A 30 18.80 -30.79 17.71
C TYR A 30 19.58 -31.33 16.49
N HIS A 31 20.71 -30.70 16.14
CA HIS A 31 21.59 -31.09 15.05
C HIS A 31 22.30 -32.44 15.27
N GLN A 32 22.40 -32.89 16.52
CA GLN A 32 23.05 -34.13 16.94
C GLN A 32 22.07 -35.31 16.93
N GLU A 33 20.76 -35.05 16.91
CA GLU A 33 19.71 -36.07 16.97
C GLU A 33 18.70 -35.94 15.80
N PRO A 34 19.11 -36.25 14.55
CA PRO A 34 18.27 -36.02 13.37
C PRO A 34 16.90 -36.71 13.40
N ARG A 35 16.81 -37.89 14.04
CA ARG A 35 15.54 -38.62 14.17
C ARG A 35 14.57 -37.95 15.14
N ALA A 36 15.07 -37.47 16.28
CA ALA A 36 14.28 -36.74 17.24
C ALA A 36 13.80 -35.40 16.63
N PHE A 37 14.71 -34.68 15.95
CA PHE A 37 14.37 -33.45 15.24
C PHE A 37 13.31 -33.67 14.16
N ALA A 38 13.41 -34.76 13.37
CA ALA A 38 12.41 -35.09 12.36
C ALA A 38 11.02 -35.36 12.98
N ALA A 39 10.95 -36.00 14.15
CA ALA A 39 9.70 -36.22 14.87
C ALA A 39 9.09 -34.90 15.36
N SER A 40 9.89 -34.01 15.94
CA SER A 40 9.43 -32.66 16.34
C SER A 40 8.99 -31.83 15.14
N LEU A 41 9.74 -31.86 14.04
CA LEU A 41 9.37 -31.17 12.80
C LEU A 41 8.05 -31.70 12.23
N HIS A 42 7.78 -33.00 12.34
CA HIS A 42 6.50 -33.56 11.92
C HIS A 42 5.33 -32.95 12.69
N ILE A 43 5.46 -32.73 14.00
CA ILE A 43 4.43 -32.08 14.82
C ILE A 43 4.18 -30.63 14.33
N GLN A 44 5.25 -29.87 14.10
CA GLN A 44 5.17 -28.50 13.60
C GLN A 44 4.54 -28.42 12.19
N LEU A 45 4.84 -29.39 11.31
CA LEU A 45 4.20 -29.49 10.00
C LEU A 45 2.70 -29.82 10.09
N MET A 46 2.28 -30.60 11.09
CA MET A 46 0.87 -30.90 11.34
C MET A 46 0.12 -29.66 11.83
N GLN A 47 0.74 -28.84 12.70
CA GLN A 47 0.20 -27.54 13.10
C GLN A 47 0.06 -26.59 11.90
N LEU A 48 1.10 -26.45 11.08
CA LEU A 48 1.03 -25.64 9.86
C LEU A 48 -0.09 -26.09 8.91
N ARG A 49 -0.29 -27.41 8.77
CA ARG A 49 -1.39 -27.95 7.96
C ARG A 49 -2.76 -27.55 8.53
N ASN A 50 -2.93 -27.55 9.84
CA ASN A 50 -4.17 -27.12 10.48
C ASN A 50 -4.40 -25.62 10.25
N LEU A 51 -3.39 -24.77 10.46
CA LEU A 51 -3.45 -23.34 10.15
C LEU A 51 -3.84 -23.08 8.69
N LEU A 52 -3.27 -23.84 7.75
CA LEU A 52 -3.64 -23.76 6.34
C LEU A 52 -5.08 -24.20 6.04
N SER A 53 -5.61 -25.15 6.82
CA SER A 53 -6.98 -25.65 6.67
C SER A 53 -8.00 -24.67 7.22
N ASP A 54 -7.65 -23.95 8.29
CA ASP A 54 -8.51 -23.01 8.98
C ASP A 54 -8.48 -21.59 8.37
N ALA A 55 -7.45 -21.28 7.56
CA ALA A 55 -7.32 -19.97 6.92
C ALA A 55 -8.44 -19.68 5.91
N ASP A 56 -9.01 -18.47 5.95
CA ASP A 56 -9.98 -18.01 4.96
C ASP A 56 -9.28 -17.60 3.64
N PRO A 57 -9.57 -18.27 2.50
CA PRO A 57 -9.02 -17.89 1.21
C PRO A 57 -9.33 -16.44 0.80
N ASN A 58 -10.47 -15.88 1.21
CA ASN A 58 -10.87 -14.51 0.86
C ASN A 58 -10.00 -13.48 1.58
N GLU A 59 -9.68 -13.71 2.85
CA GLU A 59 -8.78 -12.84 3.62
C GLU A 59 -7.36 -12.88 3.04
N LEU A 60 -6.86 -14.08 2.71
CA LEU A 60 -5.55 -14.25 2.07
C LEU A 60 -5.48 -13.56 0.71
N ALA A 61 -6.53 -13.67 -0.11
CA ALA A 61 -6.62 -12.99 -1.41
C ALA A 61 -6.69 -11.46 -1.26
N THR A 62 -7.41 -10.97 -0.25
CA THR A 62 -7.50 -9.53 0.06
C THR A 62 -6.14 -8.99 0.48
N ALA A 63 -5.44 -9.69 1.37
CA ALA A 63 -4.10 -9.30 1.82
C ALA A 63 -3.06 -9.33 0.69
N GLU A 64 -3.13 -10.32 -0.20
CA GLU A 64 -2.26 -10.38 -1.38
C GLU A 64 -2.57 -9.24 -2.37
N THR A 65 -3.84 -8.93 -2.58
CA THR A 65 -4.24 -7.80 -3.45
C THR A 65 -3.73 -6.48 -2.89
N ALA A 66 -3.89 -6.24 -1.58
CA ALA A 66 -3.36 -5.06 -0.91
C ALA A 66 -1.83 -4.99 -1.01
N TYR A 67 -1.14 -6.12 -0.82
CA TYR A 67 0.31 -6.20 -0.99
C TYR A 67 0.71 -5.90 -2.45
N PHE A 68 0.05 -6.48 -3.44
CA PHE A 68 0.36 -6.24 -4.85
C PHE A 68 0.14 -4.77 -5.24
N LEU A 69 -0.94 -4.17 -4.75
CA LEU A 69 -1.26 -2.76 -4.98
C LEU A 69 -0.29 -1.80 -4.29
N SER A 70 0.35 -2.20 -3.19
CA SER A 70 1.30 -1.36 -2.43
C SER A 70 2.78 -1.66 -2.72
N SER A 71 3.10 -2.82 -3.31
CA SER A 71 4.48 -3.27 -3.55
C SER A 71 4.98 -2.99 -4.97
N ARG A 72 4.12 -2.50 -5.86
CA ARG A 72 4.54 -2.15 -7.23
C ARG A 72 5.35 -0.86 -7.19
N THR A 73 6.65 -0.97 -7.44
CA THR A 73 7.59 0.14 -7.59
C THR A 73 6.96 1.28 -8.38
N ALA A 74 6.74 2.43 -7.74
CA ALA A 74 6.32 3.64 -8.41
C ALA A 74 7.25 3.85 -9.60
N THR A 75 6.68 4.08 -10.78
CA THR A 75 7.50 4.39 -11.94
C THR A 75 7.99 5.84 -11.76
N LEU A 76 9.09 6.02 -11.03
CA LEU A 76 9.67 7.28 -10.56
C LEU A 76 10.22 8.20 -11.68
N ARG A 77 9.80 8.02 -12.92
CA ARG A 77 10.27 8.85 -14.04
C ARG A 77 9.69 10.26 -13.86
N GLY A 78 10.49 11.19 -13.32
CA GLY A 78 10.14 12.61 -13.09
C GLY A 78 9.96 13.03 -11.62
N ALA A 79 9.81 12.07 -10.69
CA ALA A 79 9.48 12.36 -9.28
C ALA A 79 10.55 13.15 -8.50
N LEU A 80 11.82 13.10 -8.94
CA LEU A 80 12.89 13.91 -8.36
C LEU A 80 12.84 15.37 -8.81
N LEU A 81 12.44 15.64 -10.05
CA LEU A 81 12.32 17.01 -10.59
C LEU A 81 11.10 17.71 -9.99
N ASP A 82 9.98 17.02 -9.87
CA ASP A 82 8.75 17.59 -9.33
C ASP A 82 8.86 17.90 -7.82
N ARG A 83 9.80 17.26 -7.10
CA ARG A 83 10.10 17.56 -5.70
C ARG A 83 10.81 18.90 -5.48
N VAL A 84 11.59 19.34 -6.47
CA VAL A 84 12.29 20.64 -6.42
C VAL A 84 11.28 21.79 -6.61
N ASP A 85 10.24 21.55 -7.41
CA ASP A 85 9.23 22.56 -7.77
C ASP A 85 8.04 22.65 -6.78
N LEU A 86 7.99 21.81 -5.74
CA LEU A 86 6.84 21.76 -4.81
C LEU A 86 6.53 23.11 -4.14
N ALA A 87 7.56 23.87 -3.78
CA ALA A 87 7.39 25.18 -3.16
C ALA A 87 6.83 26.23 -4.14
N ALA A 88 7.05 26.04 -5.45
CA ALA A 88 6.59 26.94 -6.51
C ALA A 88 5.15 26.67 -6.96
N ILE A 89 4.53 25.56 -6.52
CA ILE A 89 3.12 25.28 -6.80
C ILE A 89 2.26 26.36 -6.14
N GLY A 90 1.59 27.13 -6.98
CA GLY A 90 0.60 28.14 -6.64
C GLY A 90 -0.77 27.80 -7.20
N ASP A 91 -1.71 28.72 -6.99
CA ASP A 91 -3.13 28.43 -7.16
C ASP A 91 -3.58 28.19 -8.61
N SER A 92 -2.86 28.79 -9.55
CA SER A 92 -3.05 28.65 -10.99
C SER A 92 -2.10 27.63 -11.64
N THR A 93 -1.28 26.94 -10.85
CA THR A 93 -0.33 25.95 -11.39
C THR A 93 -1.10 24.79 -12.01
N GLY A 94 -0.88 24.55 -13.30
CA GLY A 94 -1.44 23.41 -14.00
C GLY A 94 -0.86 22.09 -13.48
N LEU A 95 -1.73 21.21 -13.02
CA LEU A 95 -1.41 19.85 -12.57
C LEU A 95 -2.13 18.86 -13.47
N ARG A 96 -1.53 17.68 -13.67
CA ARG A 96 -2.20 16.56 -14.32
C ARG A 96 -2.01 15.27 -13.56
N ARG A 97 -2.95 14.34 -13.73
CA ARG A 97 -2.78 12.98 -13.21
C ARG A 97 -1.60 12.30 -13.87
N ARG A 98 -0.73 11.70 -13.06
CA ARG A 98 0.37 10.91 -13.58
C ARG A 98 -0.19 9.66 -14.28
N PRO A 99 0.18 9.37 -15.54
CA PRO A 99 -0.29 8.18 -16.24
C PRO A 99 0.04 6.91 -15.44
N GLY A 100 -0.99 6.09 -15.18
CA GLY A 100 -0.87 4.86 -14.41
C GLY A 100 -1.11 5.00 -12.90
N ALA A 101 -1.08 6.22 -12.34
CA ALA A 101 -1.33 6.43 -10.93
C ALA A 101 -2.81 6.22 -10.58
N ARG A 102 -3.09 5.20 -9.76
CA ARG A 102 -4.44 4.91 -9.28
C ARG A 102 -4.69 5.56 -7.93
N LEU A 103 -5.93 6.02 -7.75
CA LEU A 103 -6.43 6.47 -6.46
C LEU A 103 -7.56 5.53 -6.06
N THR A 104 -7.41 4.82 -4.95
CA THR A 104 -8.51 4.08 -4.33
C THR A 104 -8.73 4.62 -2.94
N THR A 105 -9.99 4.98 -2.65
CA THR A 105 -10.39 5.47 -1.33
C THR A 105 -11.04 4.32 -0.56
N VAL A 106 -10.49 4.03 0.62
CA VAL A 106 -11.15 3.15 1.61
C VAL A 106 -11.57 4.03 2.77
N ALA A 107 -12.87 4.08 3.03
CA ALA A 107 -13.42 4.83 4.15
C ALA A 107 -13.11 4.10 5.46
N ASP A 108 -12.48 4.81 6.39
CA ASP A 108 -12.32 4.43 7.79
C ASP A 108 -12.92 5.54 8.66
N ARG A 109 -13.42 5.21 9.85
CA ARG A 109 -14.36 5.98 10.69
C ARG A 109 -14.22 7.51 10.60
N ASN A 110 -13.00 8.04 10.67
CA ASN A 110 -12.71 9.48 10.56
C ASN A 110 -11.61 9.84 9.53
N HIS A 111 -11.09 8.84 8.81
CA HIS A 111 -9.93 8.97 7.94
C HIS A 111 -10.18 8.30 6.59
N LEU A 112 -9.59 8.83 5.52
CA LEU A 112 -9.54 8.16 4.23
C LEU A 112 -8.15 7.55 4.06
N ARG A 113 -8.14 6.30 3.62
CA ARG A 113 -6.93 5.65 3.15
C ARG A 113 -6.87 5.78 1.64
N LEU A 114 -5.78 6.37 1.14
CA LEU A 114 -5.49 6.47 -0.29
C LEU A 114 -4.45 5.42 -0.63
N LEU A 115 -4.87 4.43 -1.41
CA LEU A 115 -3.96 3.44 -1.95
C LEU A 115 -3.33 4.03 -3.22
N LEU A 116 -2.03 4.30 -3.15
CA LEU A 116 -1.18 4.68 -4.27
C LEU A 116 -0.34 3.47 -4.69
N ASP A 117 0.32 3.55 -5.85
CA ASP A 117 1.02 2.42 -6.46
C ASP A 117 2.08 1.75 -5.55
N ASP A 118 2.79 2.51 -4.71
CA ASP A 118 3.89 2.01 -3.86
C ASP A 118 3.72 2.34 -2.37
N ARG A 119 2.61 2.99 -1.99
CA ARG A 119 2.41 3.51 -0.63
C ARG A 119 0.94 3.72 -0.32
N GLU A 120 0.65 3.82 0.97
CA GLU A 120 -0.65 4.25 1.46
C GLU A 120 -0.53 5.65 2.10
N LEU A 121 -1.54 6.49 1.86
CA LEU A 121 -1.66 7.79 2.50
C LEU A 121 -2.93 7.86 3.34
N GLN A 122 -2.78 8.06 4.65
CA GLN A 122 -3.90 8.41 5.51
C GLN A 122 -4.13 9.92 5.49
N VAL A 123 -5.37 10.32 5.21
CA VAL A 123 -5.80 11.72 5.17
C VAL A 123 -7.11 11.91 5.93
N PRO A 124 -7.46 13.13 6.36
CA PRO A 124 -8.75 13.39 7.01
C PRO A 124 -9.96 13.03 6.14
N GLY A 125 -11.02 12.51 6.76
CA GLY A 125 -12.28 12.12 6.11
C GLY A 125 -12.92 13.21 5.24
N HIS A 126 -12.81 14.48 5.68
CA HIS A 126 -13.42 15.61 4.98
C HIS A 126 -12.80 15.90 3.60
N LEU A 127 -11.63 15.33 3.28
CA LEU A 127 -10.99 15.51 1.97
C LEU A 127 -11.62 14.64 0.86
N ALA A 128 -12.57 13.75 1.18
CA ALA A 128 -13.18 12.84 0.20
C ALA A 128 -13.74 13.54 -1.05
N PRO A 129 -14.45 14.69 -0.94
CA PRO A 129 -14.97 15.39 -2.12
C PRO A 129 -13.86 15.95 -3.01
N ALA A 130 -12.84 16.58 -2.42
CA ALA A 130 -11.70 17.11 -3.17
C ALA A 130 -10.92 16.00 -3.89
N LEU A 131 -10.72 14.84 -3.24
CA LEU A 131 -10.03 13.71 -3.84
C LEU A 131 -10.83 13.03 -4.95
N ARG A 132 -12.16 12.98 -4.85
CA ARG A 132 -13.02 12.56 -5.96
C ARG A 132 -12.89 13.51 -7.16
N HIS A 133 -12.84 14.81 -6.92
CA HIS A 133 -12.61 15.78 -7.99
C HIS A 133 -11.27 15.53 -8.68
N VAL A 134 -10.19 15.32 -7.91
CA VAL A 134 -8.87 14.96 -8.45
C VAL A 134 -8.91 13.67 -9.29
N ASP A 135 -9.64 12.65 -8.85
CA ASP A 135 -9.73 11.38 -9.57
C ASP A 135 -10.49 11.53 -10.91
N GLN A 136 -11.52 12.37 -10.95
CA GLN A 136 -12.37 12.56 -12.12
C GLN A 136 -11.75 13.45 -13.21
N HIS A 137 -10.74 14.26 -12.87
CA HIS A 137 -10.15 15.24 -13.78
C HIS A 137 -8.71 14.86 -14.13
N HIS A 138 -8.43 14.75 -15.44
CA HIS A 138 -7.08 14.45 -15.92
C HIS A 138 -6.13 15.66 -15.74
N GLN A 139 -6.67 16.88 -15.79
CA GLN A 139 -5.95 18.13 -15.55
C GLN A 139 -6.75 18.99 -14.57
N LEU A 140 -6.06 19.70 -13.68
CA LEU A 140 -6.64 20.60 -12.69
C LEU A 140 -5.62 21.63 -12.21
N THR A 141 -6.10 22.63 -11.49
CA THR A 141 -5.32 23.58 -10.71
C THR A 141 -5.72 23.49 -9.23
N PRO A 142 -4.89 23.94 -8.27
CA PRO A 142 -5.31 24.01 -6.87
C PRO A 142 -6.58 24.85 -6.67
N ALA A 143 -6.79 25.91 -7.45
CA ALA A 143 -7.99 26.74 -7.40
C ALA A 143 -9.29 25.96 -7.67
N ASP A 144 -9.26 24.89 -8.47
CA ASP A 144 -10.44 24.05 -8.74
C ASP A 144 -10.97 23.34 -7.49
N LEU A 145 -10.15 23.23 -6.43
CA LEU A 145 -10.53 22.64 -5.14
C LEU A 145 -11.16 23.64 -4.17
N ALA A 146 -11.32 24.91 -4.55
CA ALA A 146 -11.86 25.97 -3.70
C ALA A 146 -13.28 25.69 -3.16
N GLY A 147 -14.05 24.84 -3.83
CA GLY A 147 -15.38 24.42 -3.37
C GLY A 147 -15.37 23.54 -2.11
N TRP A 148 -14.21 23.00 -1.72
CA TRP A 148 -14.08 22.09 -0.58
C TRP A 148 -12.99 22.48 0.41
N LEU A 149 -11.99 23.26 -0.03
CA LEU A 149 -10.81 23.59 0.75
C LEU A 149 -10.50 25.08 0.68
N ASP A 150 -10.00 25.62 1.80
CA ASP A 150 -9.41 26.96 1.83
C ASP A 150 -8.12 27.02 0.99
N SER A 151 -7.61 28.25 0.81
CA SER A 151 -6.44 28.53 -0.03
C SER A 151 -5.17 27.81 0.40
N ASP A 152 -4.96 27.61 1.70
CA ASP A 152 -3.74 26.99 2.19
C ASP A 152 -3.86 25.47 2.12
N SER A 153 -5.01 24.94 2.55
CA SER A 153 -5.34 23.52 2.55
C SER A 153 -5.29 22.90 1.15
N ARG A 154 -5.79 23.60 0.11
CA ARG A 154 -5.72 23.09 -1.28
C ARG A 154 -4.29 23.02 -1.81
N LEU A 155 -3.46 24.02 -1.51
CA LEU A 155 -2.04 24.01 -1.88
C LEU A 155 -1.28 22.89 -1.16
N VAL A 156 -1.54 22.70 0.15
CA VAL A 156 -0.94 21.61 0.94
C VAL A 156 -1.33 20.25 0.36
N LEU A 157 -2.61 20.04 0.02
CA LEU A 157 -3.08 18.81 -0.59
C LEU A 157 -2.39 18.57 -1.94
N CYS A 158 -2.46 19.53 -2.86
CA CYS A 158 -1.87 19.40 -4.20
C CYS A 158 -0.36 19.11 -4.14
N ARG A 159 0.40 19.83 -3.30
CA ARG A 159 1.83 19.57 -3.09
C ARG A 159 2.08 18.16 -2.57
N ARG A 160 1.26 17.70 -1.62
CA ARG A 160 1.35 16.32 -1.10
C ARG A 160 1.09 15.31 -2.22
N LEU A 161 0.05 15.49 -3.02
CA LEU A 161 -0.28 14.58 -4.12
C LEU A 161 0.78 14.55 -5.24
N VAL A 162 1.45 15.68 -5.52
CA VAL A 162 2.62 15.72 -6.40
C VAL A 162 3.80 14.99 -5.78
N ARG A 163 4.08 15.23 -4.49
CA ARG A 163 5.18 14.57 -3.76
C ARG A 163 5.02 13.05 -3.68
N GLU A 164 3.79 12.58 -3.55
CA GLU A 164 3.44 11.16 -3.54
C GLU A 164 3.26 10.58 -4.96
N GLY A 165 3.44 11.37 -6.01
CA GLY A 165 3.48 10.91 -7.40
C GLY A 165 2.12 10.71 -8.08
N LEU A 166 1.01 11.05 -7.42
CA LEU A 166 -0.33 10.98 -8.02
C LEU A 166 -0.54 12.06 -9.08
N LEU A 167 -0.01 13.26 -8.81
CA LEU A 167 -0.04 14.39 -9.72
C LEU A 167 1.37 14.73 -10.20
N GLU A 168 1.43 15.42 -11.34
CA GLU A 168 2.66 16.03 -11.86
C GLU A 168 2.35 17.43 -12.39
N VAL A 169 3.35 18.31 -12.35
CA VAL A 169 3.22 19.69 -12.87
C VAL A 169 3.21 19.63 -14.39
N VAL A 170 2.25 20.31 -15.01
CA VAL A 170 2.21 20.50 -16.46
C VAL A 170 3.31 21.51 -16.81
N ARG A 171 4.29 21.07 -17.60
CA ARG A 171 5.35 21.91 -18.17
C ARG A 171 5.04 22.24 -19.62
#